data_AF-D5RLC2-F1
#
_entry.id   AF-D5RLC2-F1
#
_cell.length_a   1.000
_cell.length_b   1.000
_cell.length_c   1.000
_cell.angle_alpha   90.00
_cell.angle_beta   90.00
_cell.angle_gamma   90.00
#
_symmetry.space_group_name_H-M   'P 1'
#
loop_
_entity.id
_entity.type
_entity.pdbx_description
1 polymer ?
#
loop_
_entity_poly.entity_id
_entity_poly.type
_entity_poly.pdbx_seq_one_letter_code
_entity_poly.pdbx_strand_id
1 'polypeptide(L)'
;MQAAVNRMVEGIVLAAEALAALVIAIAVLEAAWRMLRLLARREARPDTAKLAIRLHLARWLAVALEITLAADILRTVVAPSWDEIGQLAAIATLRTVLNLFLEREIAAAAAHPETAERAGTHHRPQA
;
A
#
# COMPACT_ATOMS: atom_id res chain seq x y z
N MET A 1 -5.77 -38.77 -9.70
CA MET A 1 -6.28 -38.02 -8.53
C MET A 1 -5.48 -36.74 -8.28
N GLN A 2 -4.16 -36.83 -8.02
CA GLN A 2 -3.29 -35.66 -7.72
C GLN A 2 -3.32 -34.57 -8.81
N ALA A 3 -3.22 -34.92 -10.09
CA ALA A 3 -3.31 -33.94 -11.20
C ALA A 3 -4.68 -33.24 -11.36
N ALA A 4 -5.75 -33.78 -10.77
CA ALA A 4 -7.05 -33.11 -10.74
C ALA A 4 -7.11 -32.10 -9.58
N VAL A 5 -6.51 -32.46 -8.44
CA VAL A 5 -6.41 -31.58 -7.26
C VAL A 5 -5.52 -30.37 -7.56
N ASN A 6 -4.34 -30.56 -8.16
CA ASN A 6 -3.45 -29.45 -8.51
C ASN A 6 -4.11 -28.44 -9.45
N ARG A 7 -4.76 -28.92 -10.53
CA ARG A 7 -5.47 -28.03 -11.47
C ARG A 7 -6.62 -27.26 -10.82
N MET A 8 -7.34 -27.90 -9.90
CA MET A 8 -8.41 -27.23 -9.16
C MET A 8 -7.85 -26.13 -8.26
N VAL A 9 -6.76 -26.42 -7.56
CA VAL A 9 -6.10 -25.47 -6.65
C VAL A 9 -5.48 -24.31 -7.42
N GLU A 10 -4.77 -24.57 -8.51
CA GLU A 10 -4.23 -23.54 -9.39
C GLU A 10 -5.34 -22.62 -9.93
N GLY A 11 -6.50 -23.19 -10.30
CA GLY A 11 -7.66 -22.40 -10.72
C GLY A 11 -8.19 -21.49 -9.61
N ILE A 12 -8.23 -21.96 -8.37
CA ILE A 12 -8.65 -21.17 -7.20
C ILE A 12 -7.64 -20.06 -6.89
N VAL A 13 -6.34 -20.38 -6.92
CA VAL A 13 -5.26 -19.41 -6.72
C VAL A 13 -5.36 -18.30 -7.76
N LEU A 14 -5.47 -18.65 -9.04
CA LEU A 14 -5.58 -17.68 -10.13
C LEU A 14 -6.83 -16.80 -9.98
N ALA A 15 -7.96 -17.39 -9.61
CA ALA A 15 -9.20 -16.64 -9.38
C ALA A 15 -9.07 -15.66 -8.20
N ALA A 16 -8.45 -16.08 -7.11
CA ALA A 16 -8.18 -15.24 -5.95
C ALA A 16 -7.22 -14.09 -6.28
N GLU A 17 -6.11 -14.37 -6.97
CA GLU A 17 -5.15 -13.36 -7.43
C GLU A 17 -5.82 -12.36 -8.38
N ALA A 18 -6.64 -12.82 -9.32
CA ALA A 18 -7.39 -11.95 -10.23
C ALA A 18 -8.40 -11.05 -9.50
N LEU A 19 -9.10 -11.59 -8.50
CA LEU A 19 -10.03 -10.82 -7.67
C LEU A 19 -9.29 -9.75 -6.86
N ALA A 20 -8.16 -10.10 -6.24
CA ALA A 20 -7.33 -9.16 -5.51
C ALA A 20 -6.82 -8.04 -6.43
N ALA A 21 -6.35 -8.39 -7.62
CA ALA A 21 -5.91 -7.42 -8.63
C ALA A 21 -7.03 -6.47 -9.04
N LEU A 22 -8.26 -6.98 -9.22
CA LEU A 22 -9.43 -6.16 -9.54
C LEU A 22 -9.77 -5.18 -8.40
N VAL A 23 -9.76 -5.65 -7.15
CA VAL A 23 -9.99 -4.80 -5.97
C VAL A 23 -8.96 -3.68 -5.89
N ILE A 24 -7.67 -4.00 -6.08
CA ILE A 24 -6.58 -3.01 -6.09
C ILE A 24 -6.80 -2.01 -7.22
N ALA A 25 -7.11 -2.46 -8.44
CA ALA A 25 -7.31 -1.59 -9.59
C ALA A 25 -8.43 -0.57 -9.34
N ILE A 26 -9.58 -1.02 -8.83
CA ILE A 26 -10.71 -0.15 -8.52
C ILE A 26 -10.34 0.87 -7.44
N ALA A 27 -9.73 0.41 -6.33
CA ALA A 27 -9.33 1.29 -5.24
C ALA A 27 -8.31 2.35 -5.66
N VAL A 28 -7.34 1.98 -6.51
CA VAL A 28 -6.34 2.90 -7.06
C VAL A 28 -6.99 3.93 -7.99
N LEU A 29 -7.86 3.50 -8.90
CA LEU A 29 -8.58 4.40 -9.80
C LEU A 29 -9.44 5.41 -9.02
N GLU A 30 -10.15 4.94 -7.99
CA GLU A 30 -10.95 5.80 -7.13
C GLU A 30 -10.08 6.81 -6.36
N ALA A 31 -8.97 6.35 -5.77
CA ALA A 31 -8.04 7.22 -5.04
C ALA A 31 -7.43 8.29 -5.96
N ALA A 32 -7.01 7.89 -7.17
CA ALA A 32 -6.47 8.81 -8.17
C ALA A 32 -7.50 9.86 -8.59
N TRP A 33 -8.74 9.44 -8.86
CA TRP A 33 -9.83 10.35 -9.22
C TRP A 33 -10.16 11.34 -8.09
N ARG A 34 -10.21 10.87 -6.84
CA ARG A 34 -10.41 11.75 -5.66
C ARG A 34 -9.26 12.74 -5.48
N MET A 35 -8.02 12.28 -5.65
CA MET A 35 -6.84 13.14 -5.57
C MET A 35 -6.82 14.22 -6.66
N LEU A 36 -7.13 13.85 -7.90
CA LEU A 36 -7.19 14.79 -9.03
C LEU A 36 -8.27 15.86 -8.82
N ARG A 37 -9.45 15.47 -8.32
CA ARG A 37 -10.52 16.43 -7.95
C ARG A 37 -10.08 17.39 -6.85
N LEU A 38 -9.35 16.90 -5.84
CA LEU A 38 -8.85 17.73 -4.73
C LEU A 38 -7.86 18.79 -5.24
N LEU A 39 -6.95 18.39 -6.13
CA LEU A 39 -5.99 19.30 -6.78
C LEU A 39 -6.70 20.34 -7.65
N ALA A 40 -7.69 19.93 -8.44
CA ALA A 40 -8.44 20.83 -9.31
C ALA A 40 -9.25 21.88 -8.54
N ARG A 41 -9.74 21.56 -7.34
CA ARG A 41 -10.59 22.45 -6.53
C ARG A 41 -9.82 23.42 -5.63
N ARG A 42 -8.48 23.34 -5.55
CA ARG A 42 -7.63 24.18 -4.67
C ARG A 42 -8.23 24.34 -3.25
N GLU A 43 -8.61 23.23 -2.63
CA GLU A 43 -9.24 23.27 -1.30
C GLU A 43 -8.29 23.78 -0.21
N ALA A 44 -8.84 24.54 0.74
CA ALA A 44 -8.10 25.24 1.79
C ALA A 44 -7.55 24.33 2.91
N ARG A 45 -7.95 23.05 2.98
CA ARG A 45 -7.43 22.05 3.93
C ARG A 45 -7.07 20.73 3.23
N PRO A 46 -6.05 20.73 2.37
CA PRO A 46 -5.72 19.59 1.51
C PRO A 46 -5.21 18.38 2.31
N ASP A 47 -4.64 18.57 3.50
CA ASP A 47 -3.92 17.50 4.19
C ASP A 47 -4.85 16.48 4.87
N THR A 48 -5.95 16.92 5.47
CA THR A 48 -6.96 16.01 6.03
C THR A 48 -7.68 15.22 4.94
N ALA A 49 -7.98 15.84 3.80
CA ALA A 49 -8.60 15.17 2.65
C ALA A 49 -7.66 14.14 2.00
N LYS A 50 -6.37 14.49 1.82
CA LYS A 50 -5.33 13.55 1.36
C LYS A 50 -5.21 12.35 2.30
N LEU A 51 -5.17 12.58 3.61
CA LEU A 51 -5.10 11.51 4.61
C LEU A 51 -6.31 10.59 4.52
N ALA A 52 -7.52 11.14 4.37
CA ALA A 52 -8.74 10.35 4.21
C ALA A 52 -8.71 9.46 2.96
N ILE A 53 -8.21 9.97 1.82
CA ILE A 53 -8.02 9.18 0.59
C ILE A 53 -7.00 8.05 0.83
N ARG A 54 -5.87 8.37 1.47
CA ARG A 54 -4.82 7.38 1.79
C ARG A 54 -5.34 6.26 2.70
N LEU A 55 -6.08 6.60 3.75
CA LEU A 55 -6.67 5.62 4.68
C LEU A 55 -7.73 4.75 3.99
N HIS A 56 -8.50 5.32 3.05
CA HIS A 56 -9.47 4.54 2.27
C HIS A 56 -8.79 3.55 1.35
N LEU A 57 -7.76 3.99 0.62
CA LEU A 57 -6.92 3.12 -0.19
C LEU A 57 -6.28 2.01 0.65
N ALA A 58 -5.71 2.36 1.81
CA ALA A 58 -5.08 1.39 2.70
C ALA A 58 -6.02 0.25 3.15
N ARG A 59 -7.29 0.56 3.43
CA ARG A 59 -8.29 -0.48 3.77
C ARG A 59 -8.55 -1.45 2.63
N TRP A 60 -8.68 -0.96 1.39
CA TRP A 60 -8.88 -1.85 0.23
C TRP A 60 -7.64 -2.67 -0.09
N LEU A 61 -6.45 -2.10 0.08
CA LEU A 61 -5.19 -2.83 -0.05
C LEU A 61 -5.07 -3.94 1.00
N ALA A 62 -5.55 -3.72 2.22
CA ALA A 62 -5.60 -4.75 3.27
C ALA A 62 -6.52 -5.92 2.86
N VAL A 63 -7.69 -5.63 2.30
CA VAL A 63 -8.61 -6.68 1.79
C VAL A 63 -7.94 -7.49 0.68
N ALA A 64 -7.31 -6.83 -0.30
CA ALA A 64 -6.62 -7.53 -1.38
C ALA A 64 -5.46 -8.39 -0.86
N LEU A 65 -4.77 -7.93 0.17
CA LEU A 65 -3.71 -8.66 0.86
C LEU A 65 -4.21 -9.95 1.51
N GLU A 66 -5.36 -9.92 2.19
CA GLU A 66 -5.95 -11.11 2.80
C GLU A 66 -6.33 -12.15 1.74
N ILE A 67 -6.84 -11.70 0.58
CA ILE A 67 -7.18 -12.58 -0.55
C ILE A 67 -5.92 -13.24 -1.13
N THR A 68 -4.86 -12.46 -1.37
CA THR A 68 -3.60 -13.02 -1.90
C THR A 68 -2.94 -13.94 -0.89
N LEU A 69 -2.98 -13.62 0.40
CA LEU A 69 -2.44 -14.49 1.45
C LEU A 69 -3.16 -15.85 1.50
N ALA A 70 -4.48 -15.87 1.30
CA ALA A 70 -5.23 -17.11 1.21
C ALA A 70 -4.81 -17.94 -0.02
N ALA A 71 -4.57 -17.30 -1.16
CA ALA A 71 -4.06 -17.95 -2.37
C ALA A 71 -2.65 -18.53 -2.15
N ASP A 72 -1.79 -17.79 -1.45
CA ASP A 72 -0.44 -18.20 -1.09
C ASP A 72 -0.43 -19.43 -0.18
N ILE A 73 -1.27 -19.44 0.86
CA ILE A 73 -1.46 -20.61 1.73
C ILE A 73 -1.88 -21.82 0.89
N LEU A 74 -2.84 -21.66 0.00
CA LEU A 74 -3.33 -22.76 -0.84
C LEU A 74 -2.24 -23.32 -1.75
N ARG A 75 -1.35 -22.47 -2.29
CA ARG A 75 -0.19 -22.90 -3.10
C ARG A 75 0.77 -23.79 -2.29
N THR A 76 1.05 -23.42 -1.04
CA THR A 76 1.95 -24.21 -0.16
C THR A 76 1.40 -25.59 0.22
N VAL A 77 0.08 -25.80 0.18
CA VAL A 77 -0.57 -27.08 0.53
C VAL A 77 -0.43 -28.13 -0.59
N VAL A 78 -0.27 -27.71 -1.85
CA VAL A 78 -0.49 -28.58 -3.02
C VAL A 78 0.78 -28.82 -3.84
N ALA A 79 1.76 -27.93 -3.72
CA ALA A 79 3.12 -28.16 -4.21
C ALA A 79 4.15 -27.50 -3.26
N PRO A 80 4.78 -28.24 -2.34
CA PRO A 80 5.96 -27.74 -1.64
C PRO A 80 7.16 -27.78 -2.58
N SER A 81 7.15 -26.97 -3.66
CA SER A 81 8.33 -26.76 -4.50
C SER A 81 9.13 -25.59 -3.90
N TRP A 82 10.41 -25.80 -3.65
CA TRP A 82 11.27 -24.79 -3.03
C TRP A 82 11.39 -23.51 -3.89
N ASP A 83 11.22 -23.63 -5.21
CA ASP A 83 11.25 -22.50 -6.14
C ASP A 83 10.02 -21.59 -6.00
N GLU A 84 8.81 -22.13 -5.88
CA GLU A 84 7.60 -21.33 -5.69
C GLU A 84 7.59 -20.64 -4.32
N ILE A 85 8.03 -21.36 -3.28
CA ILE A 85 8.19 -20.80 -1.93
C ILE A 85 9.22 -19.66 -1.95
N GLY A 86 10.35 -19.86 -2.65
CA GLY A 86 11.39 -18.84 -2.78
C GLY A 86 10.92 -17.59 -3.53
N GLN A 87 10.16 -17.76 -4.61
CA GLN A 87 9.63 -16.65 -5.41
C GLN A 87 8.60 -15.84 -4.62
N LEU A 88 7.73 -16.53 -3.89
CA LEU A 88 6.75 -15.88 -3.02
C LEU A 88 7.43 -15.12 -1.87
N ALA A 89 8.40 -15.74 -1.19
CA ALA A 89 9.15 -15.11 -0.11
C ALA A 89 9.91 -13.86 -0.59
N ALA A 90 10.45 -13.88 -1.82
CA ALA A 90 11.10 -12.72 -2.42
C ALA A 90 10.11 -11.57 -2.65
N ILE A 91 8.92 -11.83 -3.23
CA ILE A 91 7.90 -10.80 -3.47
C ILE A 91 7.42 -10.21 -2.14
N ALA A 92 7.14 -11.05 -1.15
CA ALA A 92 6.72 -10.62 0.18
C ALA A 92 7.79 -9.75 0.86
N THR A 93 9.06 -10.18 0.81
CA THR A 93 10.19 -9.43 1.38
C THR A 93 10.36 -8.06 0.72
N LEU A 94 10.34 -8.01 -0.62
CA LEU A 94 10.42 -6.75 -1.37
C LEU A 94 9.31 -5.79 -0.97
N ARG A 95 8.09 -6.29 -0.84
CA ARG A 95 6.93 -5.50 -0.41
C ARG A 95 7.13 -4.93 0.99
N THR A 96 7.56 -5.76 1.93
CA THR A 96 7.80 -5.34 3.32
C THR A 96 8.92 -4.30 3.39
N VAL A 97 10.04 -4.53 2.72
CA VAL A 97 11.19 -3.61 2.72
C VAL A 97 10.80 -2.27 2.13
N LEU A 98 10.20 -2.25 0.94
CA LEU A 98 9.79 -0.99 0.28
C LEU A 98 8.79 -0.21 1.13
N ASN A 99 7.79 -0.88 1.71
CA ASN A 99 6.79 -0.21 2.53
C ASN A 99 7.41 0.37 3.82
N LEU A 100 8.35 -0.34 4.46
CA LEU A 100 9.08 0.15 5.63
C LEU A 100 9.95 1.37 5.31
N PHE A 101 10.63 1.39 4.17
CA PHE A 101 11.41 2.55 3.73
C PHE A 101 10.53 3.78 3.52
N LEU A 102 9.40 3.61 2.83
CA LEU A 102 8.48 4.71 2.55
C LEU A 102 7.85 5.28 3.83
N GLU A 103 7.46 4.42 4.77
CA GLU A 103 6.95 4.84 6.09
C GLU A 103 7.99 5.65 6.88
N ARG A 104 9.26 5.23 6.82
CA ARG A 104 10.37 5.94 7.47
C ARG A 104 10.64 7.30 6.85
N GLU A 105 10.65 7.42 5.51
CA GLU A 105 10.83 8.69 4.83
C GLU A 105 9.70 9.69 5.16
N ILE A 106 8.46 9.22 5.18
CA ILE A 106 7.31 10.05 5.54
C ILE A 106 7.41 10.53 7.00
N ALA A 107 7.79 9.65 7.92
CA ALA A 107 7.99 10.01 9.32
C ALA A 107 9.13 11.03 9.51
N ALA A 108 10.23 10.87 8.78
CA ALA A 108 11.34 11.82 8.80
C ALA A 108 10.95 13.20 8.24
N ALA A 109 10.21 13.23 7.13
CA ALA A 109 9.70 14.48 6.56
C ALA A 109 8.71 15.20 7.49
N ALA A 110 7.86 14.46 8.20
CA ALA A 110 6.90 15.02 9.16
C ALA A 110 7.57 15.54 10.45
N ALA A 111 8.75 15.03 10.81
CA ALA A 111 9.48 15.45 12.01
C ALA A 111 10.22 16.80 11.86
N HIS A 112 10.22 17.40 10.68
CA HIS A 112 10.79 18.73 10.43
C HIS A 112 9.75 19.83 10.08
N PRO A 113 8.82 20.23 10.97
CA PRO A 113 7.98 21.40 10.72
C PRO A 113 8.56 22.75 11.20
N GLU A 114 9.61 22.83 12.04
CA GLU A 114 9.76 24.01 12.92
C GLU A 114 11.14 24.71 13.03
N THR A 115 11.97 24.77 11.98
CA THR A 115 13.21 25.60 12.03
C THR A 115 13.18 26.88 11.20
N ALA A 116 12.13 27.15 10.43
CA ALA A 116 12.04 28.40 9.64
C ALA A 116 11.40 29.59 10.40
N GLU A 117 10.65 29.35 11.48
CA GLU A 117 9.84 30.42 12.12
C GLU A 117 10.51 31.10 13.33
N ARG A 118 11.57 30.50 13.91
CA ARG A 118 12.26 31.07 15.09
C ARG A 118 13.47 31.98 14.77
N ALA A 119 13.83 32.16 13.49
CA ALA A 119 14.95 33.02 13.11
C ALA A 119 14.56 34.50 12.88
N GLY A 120 13.28 34.86 12.97
CA GLY A 120 12.77 36.21 12.66
C GLY A 120 12.57 37.16 13.86
N THR A 121 12.73 36.71 15.10
CA THR A 121 12.32 37.50 16.29
C THR A 121 13.49 37.80 17.23
N HIS A 122 14.62 38.28 16.70
CA HIS A 122 15.63 38.87 17.60
C HIS A 122 16.46 39.98 16.97
N HIS A 123 15.81 41.06 16.49
CA HIS A 123 16.51 42.35 16.46
C HIS A 123 15.58 43.57 16.47
N ARG A 124 15.43 44.20 17.63
CA ARG A 124 15.41 45.67 17.71
C ARG A 124 15.90 46.13 19.09
N PRO A 125 16.99 46.92 19.17
CA PRO A 125 17.42 47.55 20.42
C PRO A 125 16.46 48.71 20.73
N GLN A 126 16.08 48.85 22.00
CA GLN A 126 15.36 50.01 22.48
C GLN A 126 16.37 51.14 22.65
N ALA A 127 16.13 52.25 21.93
CA ALA A 127 16.77 53.53 22.12
C ALA A 127 15.87 54.42 22.99
#